data_AF-A0A292RQH2-F1
#
_entry.id   AF-A0A292RQH2-F1
#
_cell.length_a   1.000
_cell.length_b   1.000
_cell.length_c   1.000
_cell.angle_alpha   90.00
_cell.angle_beta   90.00
_cell.angle_gamma   90.00
#
_symmetry.space_group_name_H-M   'P 1'
#
loop_
_entity.id
_entity.type
_entity.pdbx_description
1 polymer ?
#
loop_
_entity_poly.entity_id
_entity_poly.type
_entity_poly.pdbx_seq_one_letter_code
_entity_poly.pdbx_strand_id
1 'polypeptide(L)'
;MNIETANRLLQYRKKMNLSQEELASRIGVSRQAVSKWERAEASPDTDNLILLADIYGVSLDELLKGEKETESETQSEEPENNAENNPDSDTTYKKSDKVSFKHGIHVDSKDGDSVHLNFRDGIHVKDKDGTKVDVGWNGIHVEENGKTKVYTDENGNVMYDESIEEHKHSKLHRFWKHFPFWLIAVIGFLIWGFSGVLLGWVLSWVCFLTIPLYYTLVDAIYKRKPSHFAYPLLVVIVYMFFGFLDICGGWSFGWIAFLTIPIYYEICKLFKSERKSSDD
;
A
#
# COMPACT_ATOMS: atom_id res chain seq x y z
N MET A 1 19.55 -23.21 15.41
CA MET A 1 19.29 -22.39 16.62
C MET A 1 20.47 -22.53 17.57
N ASN A 2 20.79 -21.53 18.39
CA ASN A 2 21.90 -21.64 19.35
C ASN A 2 21.50 -22.55 20.54
N ILE A 3 22.47 -23.26 21.12
CA ILE A 3 22.27 -24.11 22.30
C ILE A 3 21.75 -23.29 23.48
N GLU A 4 22.19 -22.04 23.63
CA GLU A 4 21.69 -21.12 24.67
C GLU A 4 20.19 -20.85 24.53
N THR A 5 19.73 -20.56 23.32
CA THR A 5 18.30 -20.34 23.04
C THR A 5 17.47 -21.60 23.26
N ALA A 6 17.99 -22.78 22.90
CA ALA A 6 17.33 -24.06 23.17
C ALA A 6 17.15 -24.32 24.67
N ASN A 7 18.19 -24.02 25.47
CA ASN A 7 18.13 -24.11 26.92
C ASN A 7 17.13 -23.13 27.53
N ARG A 8 17.01 -21.90 27.00
CA ARG A 8 16.00 -20.93 27.45
C ARG A 8 14.58 -21.43 27.17
N LEU A 9 14.31 -21.98 25.99
CA LEU A 9 13.00 -22.58 25.69
C LEU A 9 12.64 -23.68 26.71
N LEU A 10 13.58 -24.55 27.05
CA LEU A 10 13.40 -25.59 28.06
C LEU A 10 13.11 -24.99 29.45
N GLN A 11 13.83 -23.93 29.83
CA GLN A 11 13.65 -23.25 31.12
C GLN A 11 12.27 -22.60 31.22
N TYR A 12 11.84 -21.83 30.20
CA TYR A 12 10.52 -21.20 30.20
C TYR A 12 9.38 -22.24 30.18
N ARG A 13 9.52 -23.34 29.42
CA ARG A 13 8.54 -24.43 29.45
C ARG A 13 8.39 -25.01 30.86
N LYS A 14 9.52 -25.27 31.54
CA LYS A 14 9.51 -25.78 32.91
C LYS A 14 8.95 -24.76 33.91
N LYS A 15 9.25 -23.46 33.74
CA LYS A 15 8.71 -22.36 34.56
C LYS A 15 7.18 -22.30 34.46
N MET A 16 6.62 -22.60 33.29
CA MET A 16 5.18 -22.67 33.05
C MET A 16 4.55 -24.03 33.40
N ASN A 17 5.31 -24.98 33.94
CA ASN A 17 4.87 -26.34 34.28
C ASN A 17 4.21 -27.11 33.12
N LEU A 18 4.61 -26.83 31.87
CA LEU A 18 4.04 -27.49 30.69
C LEU A 18 4.86 -28.74 30.31
N SER A 19 4.19 -29.83 29.93
CA SER A 19 4.85 -30.93 29.23
C SER A 19 5.16 -30.57 27.77
N GLN A 20 6.08 -31.30 27.13
CA GLN A 20 6.38 -31.09 25.71
C GLN A 20 5.15 -31.33 24.82
N GLU A 21 4.26 -32.26 25.20
CA GLU A 21 3.04 -32.57 24.47
C GLU A 21 2.02 -31.43 24.58
N GLU A 22 1.86 -30.86 25.77
CA GLU A 22 0.95 -29.73 26.00
C GLU A 22 1.42 -28.46 25.29
N LEU A 23 2.73 -28.19 25.31
CA LEU A 23 3.30 -27.06 24.57
C LEU A 23 3.11 -27.24 23.06
N ALA A 24 3.38 -28.45 22.55
CA ALA A 24 3.19 -28.78 21.14
C ALA A 24 1.72 -28.61 20.72
N SER A 25 0.78 -29.04 21.57
CA SER A 25 -0.66 -28.90 21.34
C SER A 25 -1.11 -27.44 21.31
N ARG A 26 -0.53 -26.57 22.16
CA ARG A 26 -0.84 -25.14 22.19
C ARG A 26 -0.32 -24.37 20.97
N ILE A 27 0.84 -24.78 20.45
CA ILE A 27 1.46 -24.15 19.28
C ILE A 27 0.92 -24.75 17.96
N GLY A 28 0.35 -25.96 18.00
CA GLY A 28 -0.15 -26.66 16.82
C GLY A 28 0.94 -27.42 16.06
N VAL A 29 1.99 -27.87 16.76
CA VAL A 29 3.11 -28.64 16.19
C VAL A 29 3.19 -30.04 16.79
N SER A 30 4.02 -30.91 16.21
CA SER A 30 4.27 -32.23 16.79
C SER A 30 5.18 -32.12 18.03
N ARG A 31 4.99 -33.02 19.02
CA ARG A 31 5.89 -33.15 20.18
C ARG A 31 7.35 -33.32 19.77
N GLN A 32 7.60 -34.01 18.65
CA GLN A 32 8.94 -34.22 18.12
C GLN A 32 9.60 -32.91 17.69
N ALA A 33 8.84 -31.94 17.16
CA ALA A 33 9.35 -30.62 16.79
C ALA A 33 9.86 -29.87 18.04
N VAL A 34 9.05 -29.80 19.09
CA VAL A 34 9.44 -29.20 20.38
C VAL A 34 10.69 -29.86 20.96
N SER A 35 10.76 -31.20 20.93
CA SER A 35 11.95 -31.93 21.42
C SER A 35 13.21 -31.66 20.59
N LYS A 36 13.09 -31.34 19.29
CA LYS A 36 14.24 -30.97 18.46
C LYS A 36 14.69 -29.54 18.74
N TRP A 37 13.75 -28.63 18.99
CA TRP A 37 14.05 -27.24 19.38
C TRP A 37 14.80 -27.17 20.71
N GLU A 38 14.34 -27.91 21.72
CA GLU A 38 14.97 -27.96 23.05
C GLU A 38 16.36 -28.62 23.04
N ARG A 39 16.69 -29.41 22.01
CA ARG A 39 18.01 -30.03 21.84
C ARG A 39 18.91 -29.29 20.84
N ALA A 40 18.48 -28.12 20.36
CA ALA A 40 19.16 -27.34 19.32
C ALA A 40 19.36 -28.09 17.98
N GLU A 41 18.67 -29.21 17.76
CA GLU A 41 18.72 -30.00 16.51
C GLU A 41 17.93 -29.34 15.37
N ALA A 42 16.95 -28.50 15.71
CA ALA A 42 16.17 -27.71 14.77
C ALA A 42 15.86 -26.33 15.34
N SER A 43 15.59 -25.37 14.47
CA SER A 43 15.06 -24.06 14.87
C SER A 43 13.54 -24.06 14.72
N PRO A 44 12.76 -23.46 15.65
CA PRO A 44 11.39 -23.07 15.37
C PRO A 44 11.40 -22.01 14.26
N ASP A 45 10.35 -22.00 13.44
CA ASP A 45 10.13 -20.91 12.49
C ASP A 45 9.70 -19.62 13.21
N THR A 46 9.64 -18.52 12.46
CA THR A 46 9.33 -17.19 13.01
C THR A 46 7.95 -17.17 13.68
N ASP A 47 6.95 -17.84 13.11
CA ASP A 47 5.60 -17.86 13.65
C ASP A 47 5.54 -18.63 14.98
N ASN A 48 6.20 -19.79 15.05
CA ASN A 48 6.33 -20.59 16.26
C ASN A 48 7.14 -19.85 17.34
N LEU A 49 8.15 -19.07 16.97
CA LEU A 49 8.90 -18.23 17.91
C LEU A 49 8.04 -17.13 18.53
N ILE A 50 7.16 -16.50 17.73
CA ILE A 50 6.21 -15.50 18.23
C ILE A 50 5.22 -16.15 19.19
N LEU A 51 4.65 -17.30 18.82
CA LEU A 51 3.73 -18.05 19.68
C LEU A 51 4.41 -18.51 20.99
N LEU A 52 5.67 -18.92 20.95
CA LEU A 52 6.45 -19.26 22.14
C LEU A 52 6.64 -18.03 23.05
N ALA A 53 6.97 -16.88 22.48
CA ALA A 53 7.12 -15.62 23.22
C ALA A 53 5.80 -15.23 23.92
N ASP A 54 4.67 -15.32 23.22
CA ASP A 54 3.34 -15.05 23.76
C ASP A 54 2.96 -16.03 24.88
N ILE A 55 3.22 -17.34 24.71
CA ILE A 55 2.93 -18.37 25.72
C ILE A 55 3.78 -18.16 26.98
N TYR A 56 5.03 -17.75 26.82
CA TYR A 56 5.95 -17.54 27.94
C TYR A 56 5.85 -16.15 28.56
N GLY A 57 5.13 -15.21 27.93
CA GLY A 57 4.95 -13.84 28.42
C GLY A 57 6.22 -13.00 28.36
N VAL A 58 7.12 -13.32 27.44
CA VAL A 58 8.42 -12.65 27.28
C VAL A 58 8.54 -12.06 25.89
N SER A 59 9.41 -11.06 25.73
CA SER A 59 9.66 -10.52 24.38
C SER A 59 10.44 -11.52 23.52
N LEU A 60 10.25 -11.50 22.19
CA LEU A 60 11.03 -12.34 21.29
C LEU A 60 12.54 -12.06 21.41
N ASP A 61 12.91 -10.81 21.67
CA ASP A 61 14.30 -10.41 21.94
C ASP A 61 14.84 -11.08 23.21
N GLU A 62 14.05 -11.12 24.29
CA GLU A 62 14.43 -11.80 25.54
C GLU A 62 14.56 -13.32 25.34
N LEU A 63 13.64 -13.92 24.58
CA LEU A 63 13.68 -15.36 24.25
C LEU A 63 14.96 -15.74 23.50
N LEU A 64 15.41 -14.87 22.59
CA LEU A 64 16.56 -15.14 21.70
C LEU A 64 17.90 -14.66 22.28
N LYS A 65 17.94 -13.51 22.97
CA LYS A 65 19.16 -12.86 23.46
C LYS A 65 19.40 -13.06 24.96
N GLY A 66 18.37 -13.44 25.73
CA GLY A 66 18.41 -13.54 27.19
C GLY A 66 18.17 -12.18 27.88
N GLU A 67 17.65 -12.21 29.12
CA GLU A 67 17.47 -11.03 29.95
C GLU A 67 18.83 -10.33 30.21
N LYS A 68 18.89 -9.01 29.97
CA LYS A 68 19.73 -8.14 30.78
C LYS A 68 18.92 -7.84 32.04
N GLU A 69 19.43 -8.25 33.19
CA GLU A 69 18.88 -7.90 34.50
C GLU A 69 18.66 -6.39 34.57
N THR A 70 17.42 -5.95 34.63
CA THR A 70 17.06 -4.70 35.31
C THR A 70 15.70 -4.94 35.93
N GLU A 71 15.76 -5.14 37.24
CA GLU A 71 14.67 -5.43 38.14
C GLU A 71 13.53 -4.40 38.03
N SER A 72 12.35 -4.91 38.34
CA SER A 72 11.08 -4.25 38.46
C SER A 72 11.05 -3.10 39.47
N GLU A 73 10.31 -2.03 39.18
CA GLU A 73 9.08 -1.64 39.90
C GLU A 73 8.69 -0.15 39.69
N THR A 74 7.37 -0.02 39.58
CA THR A 74 6.44 1.11 39.60
C THR A 74 6.68 2.21 40.65
N GLN A 75 6.11 3.40 40.36
CA GLN A 75 5.65 4.51 41.22
C GLN A 75 6.51 5.79 41.39
N SER A 76 6.02 6.86 40.71
CA SER A 76 5.76 8.24 41.19
C SER A 76 6.76 9.04 42.04
N GLU A 77 6.84 10.34 41.68
CA GLU A 77 7.31 11.54 42.44
C GLU A 77 8.69 12.11 42.06
N GLU A 78 8.67 13.33 41.49
CA GLU A 78 9.72 14.39 41.61
C GLU A 78 9.72 14.95 43.06
N PRO A 79 10.71 15.75 43.56
CA PRO A 79 11.83 16.45 42.88
C PRO A 79 13.19 16.48 43.68
N GLU A 80 14.15 17.29 43.17
CA GLU A 80 15.20 18.07 43.86
C GLU A 80 16.71 17.71 43.74
N ASN A 81 17.39 18.57 42.96
CA ASN A 81 18.65 19.32 43.20
C ASN A 81 19.78 18.77 44.10
N ASN A 82 20.99 18.69 43.52
CA ASN A 82 22.19 19.52 43.81
C ASN A 82 23.40 18.94 43.04
N ALA A 83 24.02 19.69 42.11
CA ALA A 83 25.25 20.48 42.29
C ALA A 83 26.45 19.59 42.73
N GLU A 84 27.63 19.54 42.11
CA GLU A 84 28.35 20.37 41.15
C GLU A 84 29.70 19.64 40.91
N ASN A 85 30.32 19.79 39.73
CA ASN A 85 31.77 19.94 39.49
C ASN A 85 32.15 19.61 38.04
N ASN A 86 32.47 20.66 37.29
CA ASN A 86 33.22 20.65 36.03
C ASN A 86 34.67 21.09 36.33
N PRO A 87 35.69 20.75 35.52
CA PRO A 87 36.06 21.71 34.46
C PRO A 87 36.53 21.11 33.13
N ASP A 88 36.16 21.84 32.07
CA ASP A 88 36.81 22.04 30.76
C ASP A 88 37.07 20.88 29.79
N SER A 89 36.21 20.77 28.78
CA SER A 89 36.66 20.94 27.37
C SER A 89 35.52 21.50 26.50
N ASP A 90 35.89 22.51 25.72
CA ASP A 90 35.06 23.35 24.86
C ASP A 90 34.27 22.55 23.80
N THR A 91 33.01 22.26 24.08
CA THR A 91 31.97 22.08 23.07
C THR A 91 30.67 22.68 23.63
N THR A 92 30.18 23.72 22.97
CA THR A 92 28.87 24.31 23.26
C THR A 92 27.79 23.29 22.95
N TYR A 93 27.40 22.49 23.94
CA TYR A 93 26.26 21.58 23.85
C TYR A 93 24.97 22.41 23.81
N LYS A 94 24.35 22.52 22.63
CA LYS A 94 22.97 22.99 22.52
C LYS A 94 22.05 21.96 23.19
N LYS A 95 21.55 22.33 24.37
CA LYS A 95 20.57 21.57 25.14
C LYS A 95 19.23 21.56 24.40
N SER A 96 19.05 20.63 23.45
CA SER A 96 17.77 20.43 22.81
C SER A 96 17.43 19.05 22.29
N ASP A 97 18.42 18.19 22.02
CA ASP A 97 18.13 16.98 21.27
C ASP A 97 17.81 15.82 22.22
N LYS A 98 16.65 15.19 22.02
CA LYS A 98 16.25 14.01 22.79
C LYS A 98 16.88 12.80 22.14
N VAL A 99 17.79 12.15 22.84
CA VAL A 99 18.39 10.88 22.42
C VAL A 99 17.77 9.75 23.22
N SER A 100 17.17 8.75 22.56
CA SER A 100 16.63 7.57 23.23
C SER A 100 17.12 6.29 22.59
N PHE A 101 17.40 5.28 23.42
CA PHE A 101 17.98 4.00 23.01
C PHE A 101 16.99 2.82 23.11
N LYS A 102 15.70 3.11 23.32
CA LYS A 102 14.66 2.09 23.53
C LYS A 102 14.12 1.64 22.16
N HIS A 103 14.39 0.38 21.78
CA HIS A 103 14.07 -0.21 20.46
C HIS A 103 14.85 0.36 19.26
N GLY A 104 15.98 1.04 19.49
CA GLY A 104 16.76 1.65 18.43
C GLY A 104 17.61 2.80 18.91
N ILE A 105 18.17 3.60 18.00
CA ILE A 105 18.74 4.92 18.30
C ILE A 105 17.80 5.96 17.72
N HIS A 106 17.17 6.77 18.56
CA HIS A 106 16.32 7.88 18.14
C HIS A 106 17.01 9.19 18.54
N VAL A 107 17.24 10.05 17.56
CA VAL A 107 17.75 11.41 17.77
C VAL A 107 16.71 12.36 17.20
N ASP A 108 16.04 13.10 18.09
CA ASP A 108 15.05 14.11 17.72
C ASP A 108 15.61 15.49 18.04
N SER A 109 15.74 16.34 17.03
CA SER A 109 16.07 17.75 17.21
C SER A 109 14.82 18.60 17.43
N LYS A 110 14.94 19.68 18.22
CA LYS A 110 13.83 20.63 18.44
C LYS A 110 13.35 21.31 17.16
N ASP A 111 14.20 21.35 16.15
CA ASP A 111 13.93 22.02 14.87
C ASP A 111 13.11 21.15 13.90
N GLY A 112 12.74 19.93 14.29
CA GLY A 112 11.84 19.04 13.53
C GLY A 112 12.55 17.88 12.80
N ASP A 113 13.89 17.85 12.84
CA ASP A 113 14.69 16.79 12.26
C ASP A 113 14.71 15.58 13.18
N SER A 114 14.44 14.39 12.65
CA SER A 114 14.53 13.15 13.40
C SER A 114 15.26 12.05 12.64
N VAL A 115 16.11 11.32 13.36
CA VAL A 115 16.77 10.12 12.86
C VAL A 115 16.41 8.97 13.78
N HIS A 116 15.89 7.90 13.20
CA HIS A 116 15.51 6.69 13.91
C HIS A 116 16.20 5.49 13.28
N LEU A 117 17.01 4.77 14.06
CA LEU A 117 17.69 3.55 13.65
C LEU A 117 17.10 2.37 14.40
N ASN A 118 16.40 1.48 13.69
CA ASN A 118 15.87 0.23 14.25
C ASN A 118 16.45 -0.95 13.47
N PHE A 119 16.85 -2.02 14.17
CA PHE A 119 17.32 -3.25 13.51
C PHE A 119 16.22 -3.97 12.72
N ARG A 120 14.95 -3.76 13.07
CA ARG A 120 13.79 -4.36 12.37
C ARG A 120 13.36 -3.57 11.14
N ASP A 121 13.23 -2.25 11.29
CA ASP A 121 12.63 -1.39 10.26
C ASP A 121 13.68 -0.64 9.42
N GLY A 122 14.93 -0.55 9.90
CA GLY A 122 16.04 0.09 9.21
C GLY A 122 16.34 1.51 9.72
N ILE A 123 16.86 2.35 8.84
CA ILE A 123 17.26 3.73 9.12
C ILE A 123 16.22 4.67 8.52
N HIS A 124 15.59 5.49 9.34
CA HIS A 124 14.60 6.48 8.93
C HIS A 124 15.12 7.87 9.28
N VAL A 125 15.22 8.73 8.28
CA VAL A 125 15.63 10.14 8.45
C VAL A 125 14.47 11.00 8.00
N LYS A 126 14.04 11.92 8.84
CA LYS A 126 13.03 12.92 8.53
C LYS A 126 13.62 14.30 8.73
N ASP A 127 13.51 15.12 7.70
CA ASP A 127 13.90 16.51 7.68
C ASP A 127 12.68 17.40 8.00
N LYS A 128 12.90 18.53 8.65
CA LYS A 128 11.88 19.55 8.92
C LYS A 128 11.19 20.04 7.65
N ASP A 129 11.90 20.02 6.52
CA ASP A 129 11.42 20.48 5.22
C ASP A 129 10.50 19.45 4.53
N GLY A 130 10.22 18.32 5.18
CA GLY A 130 9.26 17.31 4.71
C GLY A 130 9.87 16.19 3.87
N THR A 131 11.19 16.13 3.78
CA THR A 131 11.94 15.02 3.17
C THR A 131 12.02 13.86 4.15
N LYS A 132 11.69 12.65 3.72
CA LYS A 132 11.88 11.41 4.47
C LYS A 132 12.71 10.45 3.65
N VAL A 133 13.70 9.84 4.28
CA VAL A 133 14.55 8.83 3.68
C VAL A 133 14.49 7.59 4.57
N ASP A 134 14.00 6.49 4.01
CA ASP A 134 13.89 5.22 4.69
C ASP A 134 14.85 4.23 4.02
N VAL A 135 15.74 3.62 4.78
CA VAL A 135 16.70 2.61 4.32
C VAL A 135 16.46 1.35 5.12
N GLY A 136 15.79 0.38 4.50
CA GLY A 136 15.41 -0.87 5.17
C GLY A 136 15.72 -2.11 4.33
N TRP A 137 15.30 -3.26 4.84
CA TRP A 137 15.44 -4.55 4.16
C TRP A 137 14.64 -4.64 2.85
N ASN A 138 13.61 -3.79 2.69
CA ASN A 138 12.80 -3.69 1.47
C ASN A 138 13.37 -2.69 0.45
N GLY A 139 14.57 -2.16 0.70
CA GLY A 139 15.24 -1.19 -0.17
C GLY A 139 15.30 0.21 0.43
N ILE A 140 15.77 1.15 -0.40
CA ILE A 140 15.89 2.57 -0.06
C ILE A 140 14.69 3.29 -0.64
N HIS A 141 13.98 4.06 0.17
CA HIS A 141 12.86 4.92 -0.22
C HIS A 141 13.18 6.38 0.13
N VAL A 142 12.92 7.28 -0.81
CA VAL A 142 13.04 8.73 -0.60
C VAL A 142 11.70 9.36 -0.93
N GLU A 143 11.07 9.97 0.06
CA GLU A 143 9.84 10.76 -0.06
C GLU A 143 10.19 12.23 0.14
N GLU A 144 9.70 13.09 -0.73
CA GLU A 144 9.84 14.54 -0.58
C GLU A 144 8.47 15.18 -0.78
N ASN A 145 8.02 15.98 0.19
CA ASN A 145 6.71 16.65 0.15
C ASN A 145 5.52 15.68 -0.08
N GLY A 146 5.61 14.45 0.45
CA GLY A 146 4.56 13.42 0.31
C GLY A 146 4.59 12.63 -1.00
N LYS A 147 5.59 12.84 -1.87
CA LYS A 147 5.78 12.06 -3.10
C LYS A 147 7.04 11.22 -3.04
N THR A 148 6.93 9.93 -3.38
CA THR A 148 8.07 9.01 -3.45
C THR A 148 8.91 9.34 -4.68
N LYS A 149 10.06 9.99 -4.49
CA LYS A 149 10.95 10.38 -5.58
C LYS A 149 11.82 9.22 -6.07
N VAL A 150 12.27 8.38 -5.13
CA VAL A 150 13.20 7.29 -5.42
C VAL A 150 12.80 6.07 -4.60
N TYR A 151 12.77 4.90 -5.23
CA TYR A 151 12.77 3.63 -4.51
C TYR A 151 13.74 2.62 -5.13
N THR A 152 14.20 1.67 -4.35
CA THR A 152 14.98 0.53 -4.85
C THR A 152 14.09 -0.69 -4.94
N ASP A 153 14.08 -1.40 -6.08
CA ASP A 153 13.36 -2.67 -6.23
C ASP A 153 14.07 -3.82 -5.49
N GLU A 154 13.43 -4.99 -5.39
CA GLU A 154 14.02 -6.20 -4.77
C GLU A 154 15.31 -6.68 -5.46
N ASN A 155 15.57 -6.20 -6.68
CA ASN A 155 16.76 -6.52 -7.46
C ASN A 155 17.89 -5.48 -7.29
N GLY A 156 17.68 -4.43 -6.49
CA GLY A 156 18.67 -3.36 -6.28
C GLY A 156 18.63 -2.23 -7.31
N ASN A 157 17.64 -2.20 -8.21
CA ASN A 157 17.53 -1.14 -9.22
C ASN A 157 16.84 0.09 -8.66
N VAL A 158 17.43 1.27 -8.93
CA VAL A 158 16.89 2.56 -8.52
C VAL A 158 15.81 3.00 -9.52
N MET A 159 14.60 3.22 -9.01
CA MET A 159 13.44 3.69 -9.76
C MET A 159 13.09 5.12 -9.34
N TYR A 160 12.81 5.98 -10.31
CA TYR A 160 12.48 7.40 -10.10
C TYR A 160 10.97 7.63 -10.22
N ASP A 161 10.45 8.70 -9.59
CA ASP A 161 9.02 9.11 -9.55
C ASP A 161 8.26 8.90 -10.89
N GLU A 162 8.87 9.34 -12.00
CA GLU A 162 8.28 9.25 -13.35
C GLU A 162 8.01 7.79 -13.77
N SER A 163 8.90 6.86 -13.42
CA SER A 163 8.73 5.42 -13.66
C SER A 163 7.70 4.76 -12.74
N ILE A 164 7.44 5.34 -11.56
CA ILE A 164 6.46 4.84 -10.58
C ILE A 164 5.04 5.09 -11.08
N GLU A 165 4.78 6.34 -11.49
CA GLU A 165 3.48 6.73 -12.01
C GLU A 165 3.13 5.93 -13.26
N GLU A 166 4.10 5.72 -14.15
CA GLU A 166 3.91 4.92 -15.37
C GLU A 166 3.60 3.45 -15.04
N HIS A 167 4.34 2.85 -14.10
CA HIS A 167 4.08 1.46 -13.69
C HIS A 167 2.72 1.31 -13.00
N LYS A 168 2.32 2.26 -12.14
CA LYS A 168 1.00 2.29 -11.49
C LYS A 168 -0.13 2.47 -12.49
N HIS A 169 0.03 3.37 -13.46
CA HIS A 169 -0.91 3.54 -14.57
C HIS A 169 -1.06 2.27 -15.42
N SER A 170 0.04 1.54 -15.66
CA SER A 170 0.01 0.29 -16.42
C SER A 170 -0.76 -0.84 -15.72
N LYS A 171 -0.59 -0.98 -14.40
CA LYS A 171 -1.33 -1.96 -13.57
C LYS A 171 -2.82 -1.62 -13.54
N LEU A 172 -3.16 -0.34 -13.33
CA LEU A 172 -4.53 0.14 -13.32
C LEU A 172 -5.20 -0.13 -14.68
N HIS A 173 -4.58 0.27 -15.79
CA HIS A 173 -5.12 -0.01 -17.13
C HIS A 173 -5.41 -1.50 -17.37
N ARG A 174 -4.49 -2.39 -16.97
CA ARG A 174 -4.70 -3.84 -17.09
C ARG A 174 -5.91 -4.31 -16.29
N PHE A 175 -6.09 -3.77 -15.08
CA PHE A 175 -7.25 -4.06 -14.24
C PHE A 175 -8.56 -3.60 -14.89
N TRP A 176 -8.65 -2.34 -15.31
CA TRP A 176 -9.86 -1.77 -15.93
C TRP A 176 -10.20 -2.44 -17.27
N LYS A 177 -9.19 -2.91 -18.02
CA LYS A 177 -9.42 -3.64 -19.28
C LYS A 177 -9.99 -5.05 -19.07
N HIS A 178 -9.60 -5.74 -18.00
CA HIS A 178 -10.13 -7.08 -17.68
C HIS A 178 -11.35 -7.04 -16.78
N PHE A 179 -11.75 -5.85 -16.33
CA PHE A 179 -12.92 -5.68 -15.50
C PHE A 179 -14.17 -6.22 -16.23
N PRO A 180 -15.00 -7.07 -15.59
CA PRO A 180 -16.13 -7.72 -16.21
C PRO A 180 -17.31 -6.74 -16.36
N PHE A 181 -17.13 -5.68 -17.13
CA PHE A 181 -18.15 -4.65 -17.36
C PHE A 181 -19.44 -5.24 -17.97
N TRP A 182 -19.33 -6.31 -18.75
CA TRP A 182 -20.48 -7.07 -19.25
C TRP A 182 -21.45 -7.48 -18.14
N LEU A 183 -20.96 -7.80 -16.93
CA LEU A 183 -21.78 -8.20 -15.80
C LEU A 183 -22.57 -7.02 -15.24
N ILE A 184 -21.97 -5.83 -15.18
CA ILE A 184 -22.67 -4.58 -14.83
C ILE A 184 -23.75 -4.28 -15.88
N ALA A 185 -23.44 -4.43 -17.16
CA ALA A 185 -24.40 -4.20 -18.23
C ALA A 185 -25.59 -5.18 -18.16
N VAL A 186 -25.36 -6.46 -17.84
CA VAL A 186 -26.42 -7.46 -17.62
C VAL A 186 -27.26 -7.11 -16.39
N ILE A 187 -26.63 -6.73 -15.27
CA ILE A 187 -27.36 -6.29 -14.07
C ILE A 187 -28.21 -5.07 -14.39
N GLY A 188 -27.67 -4.07 -15.08
CA GLY A 188 -28.41 -2.88 -15.52
C GLY A 188 -29.58 -3.24 -16.43
N PHE A 189 -29.37 -4.14 -17.39
CA PHE A 189 -30.42 -4.68 -18.25
C PHE A 189 -31.56 -5.33 -17.45
N LEU A 190 -31.22 -6.16 -16.46
CA LEU A 190 -32.22 -6.83 -15.62
C LEU A 190 -32.97 -5.83 -14.74
N ILE A 191 -32.27 -4.92 -14.06
CA ILE A 191 -32.89 -3.90 -13.20
C ILE A 191 -33.86 -3.04 -14.01
N TRP A 192 -33.45 -2.58 -15.18
CA TRP A 192 -34.26 -1.71 -16.03
C TRP A 192 -35.41 -2.46 -16.71
N GLY A 193 -35.20 -3.71 -17.09
CA GLY A 193 -36.22 -4.59 -17.64
C GLY A 193 -37.32 -4.94 -16.63
N PHE A 194 -36.94 -5.22 -15.37
CA PHE A 194 -37.88 -5.53 -14.29
C PHE A 194 -38.50 -4.29 -13.62
N SER A 195 -38.02 -3.08 -13.91
CA SER A 195 -38.51 -1.84 -13.31
C SER A 195 -39.98 -1.50 -13.65
N GLY A 196 -40.64 -2.24 -14.55
CA GLY A 196 -42.05 -2.05 -14.90
C GLY A 196 -42.33 -0.78 -15.71
N VAL A 197 -41.29 -0.06 -16.14
CA VAL A 197 -41.40 1.14 -16.98
C VAL A 197 -41.83 0.73 -18.39
N LEU A 198 -42.79 1.45 -18.98
CA LEU A 198 -43.15 1.28 -20.39
C LEU A 198 -41.89 1.42 -21.25
N LEU A 199 -41.65 0.45 -22.15
CA LEU A 199 -40.43 0.32 -22.96
C LEU A 199 -39.16 -0.13 -22.20
N GLY A 200 -39.26 -0.54 -20.93
CA GLY A 200 -38.11 -0.94 -20.10
C GLY A 200 -37.20 -1.96 -20.80
N TRP A 201 -37.75 -3.07 -21.29
CA TRP A 201 -36.99 -4.08 -22.03
C TRP A 201 -36.37 -3.57 -23.33
N VAL A 202 -37.02 -2.63 -24.01
CA VAL A 202 -36.55 -2.06 -25.28
C VAL A 202 -35.36 -1.13 -25.02
N LEU A 203 -35.45 -0.26 -24.01
CA LEU A 203 -34.33 0.60 -23.61
C LEU A 203 -33.19 -0.20 -22.97
N SER A 204 -33.48 -1.34 -22.35
CA SER A 204 -32.47 -2.17 -21.69
C SER A 204 -31.43 -2.72 -22.68
N TRP A 205 -31.79 -2.93 -23.95
CA TRP A 205 -30.82 -3.35 -24.97
C TRP A 205 -29.69 -2.34 -25.20
N VAL A 206 -29.94 -1.05 -24.93
CA VAL A 206 -28.93 0.01 -25.03
C VAL A 206 -27.80 -0.21 -24.02
N CYS A 207 -28.05 -0.90 -22.89
CA CYS A 207 -27.00 -1.27 -21.94
C CYS A 207 -25.92 -2.15 -22.58
N PHE A 208 -26.26 -3.03 -23.53
CA PHE A 208 -25.26 -3.86 -24.21
C PHE A 208 -24.37 -3.05 -25.16
N LEU A 209 -24.89 -1.98 -25.75
CA LEU A 209 -24.08 -1.05 -26.55
C LEU A 209 -23.03 -0.31 -25.70
N THR A 210 -23.24 -0.18 -24.40
CA THR A 210 -22.23 0.42 -23.52
C THR A 210 -20.99 -0.48 -23.34
N ILE A 211 -21.07 -1.78 -23.65
CA ILE A 211 -19.95 -2.72 -23.45
C ILE A 211 -18.77 -2.39 -24.38
N PRO A 212 -18.92 -2.33 -25.72
CA PRO A 212 -17.85 -1.86 -26.59
C PRO A 212 -17.41 -0.42 -26.27
N LEU A 213 -18.34 0.44 -25.84
CA LEU A 213 -18.04 1.82 -25.49
C LEU A 213 -17.09 1.91 -24.28
N TYR A 214 -17.32 1.10 -23.25
CA TYR A 214 -16.48 1.05 -22.05
C TYR A 214 -15.03 0.66 -22.40
N TYR A 215 -14.83 -0.44 -23.14
CA TYR A 215 -13.49 -0.91 -23.46
C TYR A 215 -12.73 0.06 -24.37
N THR A 216 -13.42 0.70 -25.31
CA THR A 216 -12.81 1.73 -26.17
C THR A 216 -12.52 3.04 -25.43
N LEU A 217 -13.32 3.38 -24.41
CA LEU A 217 -13.07 4.49 -23.51
C LEU A 217 -11.82 4.25 -22.65
N VAL A 218 -11.70 3.06 -22.05
CA VAL A 218 -10.52 2.67 -21.25
C VAL A 218 -9.25 2.74 -22.11
N ASP A 219 -9.29 2.20 -23.33
CA ASP A 219 -8.17 2.26 -24.27
C ASP A 219 -7.83 3.70 -24.69
N ALA A 220 -8.84 4.56 -24.92
CA ALA A 220 -8.64 5.96 -25.32
C ALA A 220 -8.01 6.81 -24.21
N ILE A 221 -8.46 6.63 -22.96
CA ILE A 221 -7.92 7.30 -21.77
C ILE A 221 -6.47 6.86 -21.56
N TYR A 222 -6.19 5.56 -21.62
CA TYR A 222 -4.84 5.04 -21.40
C TYR A 222 -3.85 5.51 -22.47
N LYS A 223 -4.23 5.45 -23.75
CA LYS A 223 -3.35 5.89 -24.84
C LYS A 223 -3.26 7.42 -24.98
N ARG A 224 -3.98 8.19 -24.16
CA ARG A 224 -4.18 9.66 -24.28
C ARG A 224 -4.48 10.09 -25.72
N LYS A 225 -5.18 9.23 -26.46
CA LYS A 225 -5.50 9.36 -27.88
C LYS A 225 -7.03 9.28 -28.01
N PRO A 226 -7.72 10.43 -28.02
CA PRO A 226 -9.19 10.45 -28.09
C PRO A 226 -9.70 9.77 -29.36
N SER A 227 -8.92 9.72 -30.45
CA SER A 227 -9.28 9.03 -31.69
C SER A 227 -9.58 7.53 -31.56
N HIS A 228 -9.10 6.86 -30.51
CA HIS A 228 -9.39 5.45 -30.25
C HIS A 228 -10.78 5.21 -29.65
N PHE A 229 -11.44 6.27 -29.18
CA PHE A 229 -12.77 6.19 -28.62
C PHE A 229 -13.80 5.91 -29.72
N ALA A 230 -14.71 4.96 -29.47
CA ALA A 230 -15.81 4.63 -30.38
C ALA A 230 -16.93 5.69 -30.32
N TYR A 231 -16.60 6.93 -30.69
CA TYR A 231 -17.52 8.07 -30.69
C TYR A 231 -18.82 7.82 -31.48
N PRO A 232 -18.81 7.18 -32.67
CA PRO A 232 -20.05 6.83 -33.39
C PRO A 232 -21.01 5.98 -32.55
N LEU A 233 -20.47 5.11 -31.69
CA LEU A 233 -21.27 4.22 -30.85
C LEU A 233 -21.93 4.99 -29.69
N LEU A 234 -21.22 5.98 -29.13
CA LEU A 234 -21.82 6.94 -28.20
C LEU A 234 -22.97 7.71 -28.86
N VAL A 235 -22.76 8.19 -30.09
CA VAL A 235 -23.78 8.92 -30.84
C VAL A 235 -25.02 8.06 -31.09
N VAL A 236 -24.85 6.77 -31.41
CA VAL A 236 -25.97 5.82 -31.55
C VAL A 236 -26.73 5.64 -30.23
N ILE A 237 -26.02 5.50 -29.10
CA ILE A 237 -26.66 5.39 -27.77
C ILE A 237 -27.47 6.65 -27.46
N VAL A 238 -26.89 7.83 -27.70
CA VAL A 238 -27.55 9.13 -27.49
C VAL A 238 -28.77 9.26 -28.41
N TYR A 239 -28.64 8.92 -29.69
CA TYR A 239 -29.73 8.94 -30.65
C TYR A 239 -30.90 8.04 -30.23
N MET A 240 -30.61 6.81 -29.80
CA MET A 240 -31.63 5.89 -29.29
C MET A 240 -32.31 6.47 -28.05
N PHE A 241 -31.56 7.08 -27.13
CA PHE A 241 -32.13 7.71 -25.94
C PHE A 241 -33.08 8.86 -26.27
N PHE A 242 -32.69 9.77 -27.18
CA PHE A 242 -33.56 10.84 -27.67
C PHE A 242 -34.80 10.32 -28.38
N GLY A 243 -34.66 9.25 -29.17
CA GLY A 243 -35.76 8.60 -29.86
C GLY A 243 -36.76 7.91 -28.93
N PHE A 244 -36.29 7.23 -27.87
CA PHE A 244 -37.15 6.51 -26.94
C PHE A 244 -37.84 7.38 -25.89
N LEU A 245 -37.24 8.51 -25.53
CA LEU A 245 -37.83 9.46 -24.57
C LEU A 245 -38.63 10.59 -25.23
N ASP A 246 -38.70 10.58 -26.57
CA ASP A 246 -39.37 11.60 -27.39
C ASP A 246 -39.00 13.04 -27.02
N ILE A 247 -37.74 13.24 -26.63
CA ILE A 247 -37.22 14.55 -26.22
C ILE A 247 -36.99 15.37 -27.48
N CYS A 248 -37.58 16.58 -27.55
CA CYS A 248 -37.36 17.55 -28.64
C CYS A 248 -37.62 16.99 -30.06
N GLY A 249 -38.74 16.31 -30.28
CA GLY A 249 -39.12 15.78 -31.61
C GLY A 249 -38.37 14.51 -32.01
N GLY A 250 -37.74 13.85 -31.03
CA GLY A 250 -37.27 12.48 -31.09
C GLY A 250 -36.46 12.14 -32.34
N TRP A 251 -36.79 11.02 -32.96
CA TRP A 251 -36.14 10.47 -34.15
C TRP A 251 -35.93 11.50 -35.29
N SER A 252 -36.75 12.54 -35.34
CA SER A 252 -36.77 13.58 -36.37
C SER A 252 -35.62 14.60 -36.26
N PHE A 253 -35.13 14.90 -35.05
CA PHE A 253 -34.01 15.83 -34.84
C PHE A 253 -32.77 15.13 -34.31
N GLY A 254 -32.89 13.90 -33.80
CA GLY A 254 -31.77 13.13 -33.29
C GLY A 254 -30.67 12.84 -34.33
N TRP A 255 -30.97 12.87 -35.63
CA TRP A 255 -29.98 12.67 -36.68
C TRP A 255 -28.88 13.75 -36.70
N ILE A 256 -29.16 14.94 -36.15
CA ILE A 256 -28.18 16.03 -36.01
C ILE A 256 -26.97 15.54 -35.18
N ALA A 257 -27.16 14.62 -34.24
CA ALA A 257 -26.08 14.03 -33.46
C ALA A 257 -25.06 13.27 -34.34
N PHE A 258 -25.44 12.75 -35.51
CA PHE A 258 -24.48 12.09 -36.42
C PHE A 258 -23.54 13.08 -37.10
N LEU A 259 -23.93 14.36 -37.22
CA LEU A 259 -23.06 15.41 -37.76
C LEU A 259 -21.88 15.73 -36.83
N THR A 260 -21.95 15.38 -35.55
CA THR A 260 -20.85 15.59 -34.62
C THR A 260 -19.72 14.58 -34.82
N ILE A 261 -19.97 13.45 -35.50
CA ILE A 261 -18.96 12.41 -35.78
C ILE A 261 -17.77 12.97 -36.58
N PRO A 262 -17.97 13.56 -37.78
CA PRO A 262 -16.86 14.13 -38.54
C PRO A 262 -16.15 15.27 -37.78
N ILE A 263 -16.92 16.11 -37.08
CA ILE A 263 -16.39 17.23 -36.28
C ILE A 263 -15.47 16.71 -35.17
N TYR A 264 -15.88 15.66 -34.46
CA TYR A 264 -15.10 15.04 -33.38
C TYR A 264 -13.74 14.54 -33.87
N TYR A 265 -13.71 13.82 -34.99
CA TYR A 265 -12.47 13.28 -35.53
C TYR A 265 -11.54 14.35 -36.10
N GLU A 266 -12.09 15.43 -36.68
CA GLU A 266 -11.28 16.59 -37.09
C GLU A 266 -10.68 17.33 -35.88
N ILE A 267 -11.45 17.54 -34.81
CA ILE A 267 -10.91 18.10 -33.56
C ILE A 267 -9.80 17.21 -32.99
N CYS A 268 -10.00 15.88 -32.96
CA CYS A 268 -8.97 14.94 -32.52
C CYS A 268 -7.69 15.02 -33.37
N LYS A 269 -7.82 15.27 -34.67
CA LYS A 269 -6.71 15.43 -35.60
C LYS A 269 -5.95 16.74 -35.37
N LEU A 270 -6.67 17.84 -35.09
CA LEU A 270 -6.06 19.13 -34.73
C LEU A 270 -5.23 19.03 -33.45
N PHE A 271 -5.78 18.43 -32.37
CA PHE A 271 -5.04 18.20 -31.12
C PHE A 271 -3.82 17.29 -31.27
N LYS A 272 -3.81 16.40 -32.27
CA LYS A 272 -2.63 15.60 -32.62
C LYS A 272 -1.56 16.44 -33.33
N SER A 273 -1.98 17.43 -34.13
CA SER A 273 -1.08 18.34 -34.84
C SER A 273 -0.39 19.30 -33.88
N GLU A 274 -1.11 19.90 -32.93
CA GLU A 274 -0.53 20.84 -31.96
C GLU A 274 0.47 20.20 -31.01
N ARG A 275 0.21 18.98 -30.53
CA ARG A 275 1.18 18.23 -29.72
C ARG A 275 2.47 17.91 -30.47
N LYS A 276 2.41 17.79 -31.80
CA LYS A 276 3.60 17.51 -32.61
C LYS A 276 4.44 18.76 -32.86
N SER A 277 3.83 19.95 -32.83
CA SER A 277 4.55 21.22 -33.00
C SER A 277 5.11 21.81 -31.70
N SER A 278 4.70 21.30 -30.53
CA SER A 278 5.24 21.73 -29.23
C SER A 278 6.50 20.98 -28.80
N ASP A 279 6.74 19.81 -29.41
CA ASP A 279 7.84 18.90 -29.09
C ASP A 279 9.04 19.06 -30.04
N ASP A 280 8.90 19.87 -31.11
CA ASP A 280 9.94 20.27 -32.07
C ASP A 280 10.45 21.70 -31.75
#